data_AF-M3AJL1-F1
#
_entry.id   AF-M3AJL1-F1
#
_cell.length_a   1.000
_cell.length_b   1.000
_cell.length_c   1.000
_cell.angle_alpha   90.00
_cell.angle_beta   90.00
_cell.angle_gamma   90.00
#
_symmetry.space_group_name_H-M   'P 1'
#
loop_
_entity.id
_entity.type
_entity.pdbx_description
1 polymer ?
#
loop_
_entity_poly.entity_id
_entity_poly.type
_entity_poly.pdbx_seq_one_letter_code
_entity_poly.pdbx_strand_id
1 'polypeptide(L)'
;MHNIRSLSTRIIRKNWMFWGSTVDVPQPEDPERWLIQLMFFWKPGNENLSDQASRTAFLRFKAEEYVEPWRSILNAIPDDACFGIDHIHEWEPFDWSSSPLADRVTLAGGAAHNMAPHRGQGLNVGLQDAAVLGELLSTAKPTPEKSACSFESVRGRNGSAKEPRSANLC
;
A
#
# COMPACT_ATOMS: atom_id res chain seq x y z
N MET A 1 14.27 31.17 -37.88
CA MET A 1 14.39 30.79 -36.46
C MET A 1 12.99 30.46 -35.94
N HIS A 2 12.67 29.18 -35.79
CA HIS A 2 11.37 28.74 -35.26
C HIS A 2 11.43 28.80 -33.73
N ASN A 3 10.57 29.64 -33.16
CA ASN A 3 10.51 29.91 -31.73
C ASN A 3 9.76 28.76 -31.04
N ILE A 4 10.50 27.75 -30.56
CA ILE A 4 9.95 26.68 -29.72
C ILE A 4 9.65 27.30 -28.36
N ARG A 5 8.39 27.71 -28.16
CA ARG A 5 7.89 27.98 -26.82
C ARG A 5 7.96 26.67 -26.05
N SER A 6 8.80 26.63 -25.02
CA SER A 6 8.77 25.60 -23.99
C SER A 6 7.36 25.54 -23.41
N LEU A 7 6.57 24.58 -23.90
CA LEU A 7 5.41 24.09 -23.19
C LEU A 7 5.98 23.37 -21.97
N SER A 8 6.21 24.14 -20.89
CA SER A 8 6.22 23.59 -19.54
C SER A 8 4.80 23.08 -19.28
N THR A 9 4.47 21.92 -19.86
CA THR A 9 3.42 21.08 -19.34
C THR A 9 3.83 20.81 -17.91
N ARG A 10 3.21 21.51 -16.96
CA ARG A 10 3.07 20.97 -15.60
C ARG A 10 2.66 19.53 -15.81
N ILE A 11 3.55 18.60 -15.51
CA ILE A 11 3.18 17.20 -15.38
C ILE A 11 2.13 17.22 -14.27
N ILE A 12 0.85 17.23 -14.65
CA ILE A 12 -0.23 17.01 -13.72
C ILE A 12 0.05 15.61 -13.22
N ARG A 13 0.55 15.49 -11.99
CA ARG A 13 0.72 14.19 -11.34
C ARG A 13 -0.67 13.59 -11.25
N LYS A 14 -0.96 12.63 -12.13
CA LYS A 14 -2.18 11.85 -12.07
C LYS A 14 -2.09 11.02 -10.78
N ASN A 15 -3.06 11.18 -9.90
CA ASN A 15 -3.09 10.53 -8.58
C ASN A 15 -3.74 9.14 -8.66
N TRP A 16 -3.36 8.36 -9.67
CA TRP A 16 -3.79 6.97 -9.82
C TRP A 16 -2.69 6.11 -10.42
N MET A 17 -2.73 4.83 -10.08
CA MET A 17 -1.77 3.82 -10.49
C MET A 17 -2.53 2.58 -10.92
N PHE A 18 -2.08 1.96 -12.00
CA PHE A 18 -2.53 0.64 -12.40
C PHE A 18 -1.41 -0.36 -12.15
N TRP A 19 -1.74 -1.48 -11.55
CA TRP A 19 -0.83 -2.58 -11.29
C TRP A 19 -1.44 -3.86 -11.84
N GLY A 20 -0.63 -4.62 -12.55
CA GLY A 20 -0.94 -5.97 -12.97
C GLY A 20 0.19 -6.89 -12.54
N SER A 21 -0.14 -8.05 -11.98
CA SER A 21 0.85 -9.09 -11.67
C SER A 21 0.32 -10.43 -12.07
N THR A 22 1.22 -11.24 -12.61
CA THR A 22 1.00 -12.66 -12.75
C THR A 22 1.02 -13.29 -11.36
N VAL A 23 -0.04 -14.03 -11.04
CA VAL A 23 -0.21 -14.74 -9.77
C VAL A 23 0.08 -16.22 -9.94
N ASP A 24 -0.36 -16.80 -11.06
CA ASP A 24 -0.13 -18.21 -11.37
C ASP A 24 0.19 -18.42 -12.85
N VAL A 25 1.15 -19.29 -13.12
CA VAL A 25 1.65 -19.66 -14.45
C VAL A 25 1.77 -21.18 -14.50
N PRO A 26 0.66 -21.90 -14.70
CA PRO A 26 0.70 -23.37 -14.72
C PRO A 26 1.49 -23.91 -15.90
N GLN A 27 1.42 -23.23 -17.06
CA GLN A 27 2.17 -23.56 -18.29
C GLN A 27 2.64 -22.24 -18.97
N PRO A 28 3.95 -21.98 -19.06
CA PRO A 28 4.48 -20.75 -19.65
C PRO A 28 4.12 -20.53 -21.12
N GLU A 29 3.90 -21.60 -21.87
CA GLU A 29 3.53 -21.56 -23.29
C GLU A 29 2.04 -21.33 -23.54
N ASP A 30 1.20 -21.39 -22.51
CA ASP A 30 -0.26 -21.24 -22.58
C ASP A 30 -0.73 -20.02 -21.76
N PRO A 31 -0.56 -18.78 -22.27
CA PRO A 31 -0.87 -17.55 -21.54
C PRO A 31 -2.37 -17.38 -21.23
N GLU A 32 -3.26 -18.10 -21.91
CA GLU A 32 -4.70 -18.06 -21.65
C GLU A 32 -5.07 -18.65 -20.29
N ARG A 33 -4.21 -19.51 -19.74
CA ARG A 33 -4.40 -20.12 -18.41
C ARG A 33 -3.71 -19.38 -17.29
N TRP A 34 -3.02 -18.28 -17.58
CA TRP A 34 -2.33 -17.53 -16.54
C TRP A 34 -3.35 -16.78 -15.69
N LEU A 35 -3.16 -16.84 -14.37
CA LEU A 35 -3.94 -16.01 -13.46
C LEU A 35 -3.24 -14.67 -13.31
N ILE A 36 -3.90 -13.60 -13.75
CA ILE A 36 -3.42 -12.23 -13.61
C ILE A 36 -4.29 -11.49 -12.59
N GLN A 37 -3.65 -10.88 -11.60
CA GLN A 37 -4.31 -9.94 -10.69
C GLN A 37 -4.15 -8.52 -11.21
N LEU A 38 -5.28 -7.82 -11.29
CA LEU A 38 -5.33 -6.42 -11.69
C LEU A 38 -5.77 -5.58 -10.48
N MET A 39 -5.04 -4.51 -10.20
CA MET A 39 -5.38 -3.56 -9.16
C MET A 39 -5.26 -2.13 -9.69
N PHE A 40 -6.33 -1.36 -9.51
CA PHE A 40 -6.35 0.06 -9.84
C PHE A 40 -6.47 0.87 -8.56
N PHE A 41 -5.52 1.77 -8.34
CA PHE A 41 -5.46 2.64 -7.17
C PHE A 41 -5.72 4.06 -7.59
N TRP A 42 -6.59 4.78 -6.90
CA TRP A 42 -6.84 6.19 -7.14
C TRP A 42 -7.18 6.90 -5.85
N LYS A 43 -7.00 8.22 -5.84
CA LYS A 43 -7.56 9.06 -4.79
C LYS A 43 -9.05 9.25 -5.06
N PRO A 44 -9.96 8.92 -4.12
CA PRO A 44 -11.39 9.09 -4.34
C PRO A 44 -11.75 10.57 -4.49
N GLY A 45 -12.69 10.84 -5.38
CA GLY A 45 -13.33 12.12 -5.61
C GLY A 45 -14.84 12.01 -5.36
N ASN A 46 -15.64 12.49 -6.31
CA ASN A 46 -17.11 12.49 -6.24
C ASN A 46 -17.72 11.38 -7.10
N GLU A 47 -16.96 10.33 -7.43
CA GLU A 47 -17.45 9.25 -8.27
C GLU A 47 -18.52 8.43 -7.53
N ASN A 48 -19.62 8.10 -8.23
CA ASN A 48 -20.62 7.17 -7.70
C ASN A 48 -20.35 5.77 -8.27
N LEU A 49 -19.79 4.89 -7.44
CA LEU A 49 -19.37 3.53 -7.82
C LEU A 49 -20.14 2.46 -7.02
N SER A 50 -21.43 2.71 -6.80
CA SER A 50 -22.30 1.86 -5.97
C SER A 50 -22.60 0.48 -6.55
N ASP A 51 -22.49 0.32 -7.87
CA ASP A 51 -22.79 -0.92 -8.59
C ASP A 51 -21.66 -1.32 -9.54
N GLN A 52 -21.75 -2.53 -10.10
CA GLN A 52 -20.70 -3.07 -10.97
C GLN A 52 -20.59 -2.32 -12.30
N ALA A 53 -21.71 -1.89 -12.88
CA ALA A 53 -21.72 -1.19 -14.16
C ALA A 53 -20.99 0.15 -14.08
N SER A 54 -21.23 0.92 -13.02
CA SER A 54 -20.56 2.19 -12.75
C SER A 54 -19.04 2.01 -12.51
N ARG A 55 -18.63 0.94 -11.83
CA ARG A 55 -17.21 0.58 -11.64
C ARG A 55 -16.50 0.25 -12.95
N THR A 56 -17.10 -0.60 -13.78
CA THR A 56 -16.54 -0.97 -15.08
C THR A 56 -16.47 0.25 -16.01
N ALA A 57 -17.52 1.07 -16.05
CA ALA A 57 -17.52 2.31 -16.83
C ALA A 57 -16.43 3.29 -16.39
N PHE A 58 -16.19 3.42 -15.08
CA PHE A 58 -15.13 4.25 -14.55
C PHE A 58 -13.74 3.76 -14.97
N LEU A 59 -13.47 2.44 -14.91
CA LEU A 59 -12.20 1.88 -15.37
C LEU A 59 -11.99 2.09 -16.87
N ARG A 60 -13.02 1.91 -17.70
CA ARG A 60 -12.95 2.17 -19.15
C ARG A 60 -12.67 3.64 -19.45
N PHE A 61 -13.33 4.56 -18.75
CA PHE A 61 -13.02 5.98 -18.85
C PHE A 61 -11.54 6.27 -18.51
N LYS A 62 -10.99 5.60 -17.50
CA LYS A 62 -9.56 5.72 -17.14
C LYS A 62 -8.63 5.07 -18.15
N ALA A 63 -9.07 4.02 -18.85
CA ALA A 63 -8.28 3.31 -19.86
C ALA A 63 -7.80 4.22 -20.99
N GLU A 64 -8.59 5.22 -21.37
CA GLU A 64 -8.23 6.21 -22.40
C GLU A 64 -6.95 6.98 -22.07
N GLU A 65 -6.66 7.12 -20.77
CA GLU A 65 -5.49 7.82 -20.25
C GLU A 65 -4.21 6.98 -20.24
N TYR A 66 -4.32 5.67 -20.48
CA TYR A 66 -3.21 4.72 -20.56
C TYR A 66 -2.81 4.44 -22.02
N VAL A 67 -1.58 3.98 -22.20
CA VAL A 67 -1.09 3.41 -23.48
C VAL A 67 -1.13 1.89 -23.41
N GLU A 68 -0.84 1.23 -24.53
CA GLU A 68 -0.76 -0.23 -24.56
C GLU A 68 0.40 -0.78 -23.69
N PRO A 69 0.22 -1.95 -23.05
CA PRO A 69 -0.94 -2.86 -23.14
C PRO A 69 -2.09 -2.50 -22.16
N TRP A 70 -1.88 -1.51 -21.30
CA TRP A 70 -2.79 -1.21 -20.18
C TRP A 70 -4.18 -0.74 -20.62
N ARG A 71 -4.25 0.03 -21.70
CA ARG A 71 -5.53 0.42 -22.30
C ARG A 71 -6.32 -0.81 -22.76
N SER A 72 -5.71 -1.72 -23.51
CA SER A 72 -6.37 -2.97 -23.92
C SER A 72 -6.82 -3.80 -22.74
N ILE A 73 -5.98 -3.98 -21.71
CA ILE A 73 -6.31 -4.76 -20.51
C ILE A 73 -7.56 -4.20 -19.82
N LEU A 74 -7.62 -2.89 -19.58
CA LEU A 74 -8.76 -2.26 -18.91
C LEU A 74 -10.04 -2.34 -19.75
N ASN A 75 -9.92 -2.23 -21.08
CA ASN A 75 -11.06 -2.36 -21.99
C ASN A 75 -11.53 -3.82 -22.16
N ALA A 76 -10.65 -4.80 -21.95
CA ALA A 76 -10.95 -6.22 -22.05
C ALA A 76 -11.64 -6.80 -20.80
N ILE A 77 -11.81 -6.01 -19.73
CA ILE A 77 -12.56 -6.45 -18.55
C ILE A 77 -14.02 -6.75 -18.96
N PRO A 78 -14.51 -7.97 -18.72
CA PRO A 78 -15.88 -8.35 -19.05
C PRO A 78 -16.93 -7.47 -18.36
N ASP A 79 -18.06 -7.23 -19.03
CA ASP A 79 -19.16 -6.42 -18.46
C ASP A 79 -19.79 -7.07 -17.21
N ASP A 80 -19.74 -8.39 -17.13
CA ASP A 80 -20.24 -9.21 -16.02
C ASP A 80 -19.17 -9.51 -14.96
N ALA A 81 -17.94 -9.02 -15.12
CA ALA A 81 -16.90 -9.18 -14.12
C ALA A 81 -17.32 -8.50 -12.81
N CYS A 82 -17.26 -9.22 -11.70
CA CYS A 82 -17.54 -8.69 -10.38
C CYS A 82 -16.23 -8.34 -9.65
N PHE A 83 -16.08 -7.08 -9.25
CA PHE A 83 -14.92 -6.63 -8.48
C PHE A 83 -15.29 -5.54 -7.46
N GLY A 84 -14.61 -5.60 -6.32
CA GLY A 84 -14.81 -4.71 -5.20
C GLY A 84 -14.06 -3.39 -5.32
N ILE A 85 -14.38 -2.48 -4.41
CA ILE A 85 -13.56 -1.31 -4.10
C ILE A 85 -13.11 -1.48 -2.66
N ASP A 86 -11.79 -1.52 -2.47
CA ASP A 86 -11.20 -1.54 -1.14
C ASP A 86 -10.77 -0.13 -0.74
N HIS A 87 -11.26 0.32 0.41
CA HIS A 87 -10.84 1.59 1.00
C HIS A 87 -9.52 1.41 1.73
N ILE A 88 -8.48 2.05 1.20
CA ILE A 88 -7.14 1.99 1.78
C ILE A 88 -7.00 3.16 2.74
N HIS A 89 -6.87 2.84 4.02
CA HIS A 89 -6.61 3.79 5.09
C HIS A 89 -5.12 3.79 5.40
N GLU A 90 -4.50 4.96 5.44
CA GLU A 90 -3.10 5.12 5.85
C GLU A 90 -3.04 5.68 7.26
N TRP A 91 -2.13 5.16 8.07
CA TRP A 91 -1.85 5.72 9.38
C TRP A 91 -0.40 5.49 9.80
N GLU A 92 0.08 6.38 10.65
CA GLU A 92 1.38 6.27 11.30
C GLU A 92 1.20 5.62 12.69
N PRO A 93 2.26 5.03 13.26
CA PRO A 93 2.23 4.55 14.64
C PRO A 93 1.81 5.69 15.58
N PHE A 94 0.83 5.42 16.43
CA PHE A 94 0.39 6.36 17.47
C PHE A 94 1.17 6.11 18.76
N ASP A 95 1.46 7.17 19.51
CA ASP A 95 2.01 7.03 20.85
C ASP A 95 0.90 6.61 21.82
N TRP A 96 1.14 5.51 22.53
CA TRP A 96 0.23 4.93 23.50
C TRP A 96 0.96 4.47 24.76
N SER A 97 2.14 5.05 25.02
CA SER A 97 2.97 4.80 26.20
C SER A 97 2.25 5.01 27.54
N SER A 98 1.21 5.83 27.57
CA SER A 98 0.36 6.06 28.74
C SER A 98 -0.67 4.95 29.02
N SER A 99 -0.83 3.99 28.10
CA SER A 99 -1.75 2.87 28.25
C SER A 99 -1.26 1.89 29.32
N PRO A 100 -2.15 1.33 30.16
CA PRO A 100 -1.78 0.27 31.10
C PRO A 100 -1.31 -1.02 30.39
N LEU A 101 -1.48 -1.11 29.08
CA LEU A 101 -1.06 -2.25 28.25
C LEU A 101 0.28 -2.03 27.53
N ALA A 102 0.90 -0.84 27.62
CA ALA A 102 2.07 -0.44 26.82
C ALA A 102 3.28 -1.40 26.96
N ASP A 103 3.40 -2.03 28.13
CA ASP A 103 4.46 -2.99 28.42
C ASP A 103 4.15 -4.42 27.92
N ARG A 104 2.86 -4.78 27.79
CA ARG A 104 2.46 -6.18 27.54
C ARG A 104 1.99 -6.44 26.11
N VAL A 105 1.58 -5.39 25.41
CA VAL A 105 1.00 -5.47 24.09
C VAL A 105 1.80 -4.57 23.16
N THR A 106 1.84 -4.90 21.87
CA THR A 106 2.29 -3.98 20.83
C THR A 106 1.61 -4.37 19.52
N LEU A 107 1.60 -3.44 18.56
CA LEU A 107 1.13 -3.68 17.20
C LEU A 107 2.34 -3.81 16.29
N ALA A 108 2.23 -4.54 15.17
CA ALA A 108 3.27 -4.63 14.16
C ALA A 108 2.66 -4.69 12.76
N GLY A 109 3.46 -4.37 11.73
CA GLY A 109 3.02 -4.38 10.34
C GLY A 109 1.85 -3.43 10.09
N GLY A 110 0.92 -3.85 9.21
CA GLY A 110 -0.22 -3.02 8.82
C GLY A 110 -1.10 -2.56 9.99
N ALA A 111 -1.17 -3.32 11.08
CA ALA A 111 -1.90 -2.88 12.28
C ALA A 111 -1.30 -1.62 12.92
N ALA A 112 0.02 -1.48 12.85
CA ALA A 112 0.76 -0.37 13.42
C ALA A 112 0.93 0.82 12.47
N HIS A 113 1.16 0.55 11.19
CA HIS A 113 1.56 1.55 10.20
C HIS A 113 1.05 1.17 8.81
N ASN A 114 -0.26 1.12 8.62
CA ASN A 114 -0.77 0.79 7.30
C ASN A 114 -0.37 1.86 6.28
N MET A 115 0.18 1.39 5.17
CA MET A 115 0.65 2.22 4.08
C MET A 115 -0.07 1.84 2.80
N ALA A 116 -0.25 2.80 1.92
CA ALA A 116 -0.86 2.51 0.64
C ALA A 116 0.04 1.57 -0.21
N PRO A 117 -0.53 0.57 -0.91
CA PRO A 117 0.21 -0.44 -1.67
C PRO A 117 1.12 0.13 -2.76
N HIS A 118 0.80 1.31 -3.31
CA HIS A 118 1.63 1.99 -4.30
C HIS A 118 3.03 2.37 -3.77
N ARG A 119 3.24 2.36 -2.45
CA ARG A 119 4.58 2.54 -1.86
C ARG A 119 5.45 1.30 -1.99
N GLY A 120 4.87 0.10 -2.14
CA GLY A 120 5.61 -1.16 -2.22
C GLY A 120 6.44 -1.50 -0.97
N GLN A 121 6.17 -0.85 0.17
CA GLN A 121 7.00 -0.93 1.39
C GLN A 121 6.38 -1.74 2.52
N GLY A 122 5.07 -1.98 2.51
CA GLY A 122 4.33 -2.55 3.66
C GLY A 122 4.90 -3.88 4.18
N LEU A 123 5.18 -4.83 3.28
CA LEU A 123 5.72 -6.12 3.69
C LEU A 123 7.12 -6.01 4.30
N ASN A 124 8.02 -5.24 3.68
CA ASN A 124 9.39 -5.11 4.16
C ASN A 124 9.45 -4.48 5.55
N VAL A 125 8.65 -3.43 5.79
CA VAL A 125 8.57 -2.78 7.11
C VAL A 125 7.93 -3.74 8.13
N GLY A 126 6.89 -4.49 7.74
CA GLY A 126 6.28 -5.50 8.62
C GLY A 126 7.24 -6.65 8.97
N LEU A 127 8.08 -7.10 8.06
CA LEU A 127 9.11 -8.11 8.33
C LEU A 127 10.19 -7.57 9.27
N GLN A 128 10.58 -6.30 9.10
CA GLN A 128 11.51 -5.63 10.02
C GLN A 128 10.93 -5.58 11.43
N ASP A 129 9.64 -5.24 11.58
CA ASP A 129 8.96 -5.27 12.88
C ASP A 129 9.05 -6.65 13.52
N ALA A 130 8.71 -7.71 12.76
CA ALA A 130 8.73 -9.08 13.26
C ALA A 130 10.14 -9.52 13.69
N ALA A 131 11.16 -9.16 12.91
CA ALA A 131 12.55 -9.48 13.22
C ALA A 131 13.01 -8.79 14.52
N VAL A 132 12.79 -7.48 14.63
CA VAL A 132 13.19 -6.70 15.81
C VAL A 132 12.43 -7.15 17.06
N LEU A 133 11.11 -7.35 16.94
CA LEU A 133 10.29 -7.83 18.06
C LEU A 133 10.72 -9.24 18.50
N GLY A 134 10.98 -10.14 17.55
CA GLY A 134 11.47 -11.49 17.83
C GLY A 134 12.82 -11.48 18.57
N GLU A 135 13.76 -10.64 18.15
CA GLU A 135 15.05 -10.49 18.82
C GLU A 135 14.90 -9.97 20.26
N LEU A 136 14.09 -8.92 20.45
CA LEU A 136 13.83 -8.34 21.78
C LEU A 136 13.11 -9.30 22.73
N LEU A 137 12.22 -10.16 22.22
CA LEU A 137 11.57 -11.18 23.01
C LEU A 137 12.52 -12.34 23.36
N SER A 138 13.40 -12.72 22.43
CA SER A 138 14.37 -13.81 22.66
C SER A 138 15.43 -13.47 23.72
N THR A 139 15.77 -12.19 23.84
CA THR A 139 16.81 -11.69 24.76
C THR A 139 16.26 -11.28 26.13
N ALA A 140 14.95 -11.06 26.24
CA ALA A 140 14.27 -10.70 27.49
C ALA A 140 14.05 -11.91 28.41
N LYS A 141 14.98 -12.18 29.34
CA LYS A 141 14.75 -13.05 30.51
C LYS A 141 14.46 -12.20 31.77
N PRO A 142 13.61 -12.62 32.72
CA PRO A 142 12.30 -13.27 32.64
C PRO A 142 11.13 -12.24 32.60
N THR A 143 11.42 -10.97 32.32
CA THR A 143 10.43 -9.88 32.22
C THR A 143 10.22 -9.44 30.77
N PRO A 144 9.44 -10.20 29.97
CA PRO A 144 9.12 -9.84 28.59
C PRO A 144 8.27 -8.56 28.49
N GLU A 145 7.73 -8.06 29.60
CA GLU A 145 6.94 -6.82 29.66
C GLU A 145 7.72 -5.55 29.26
N LYS A 146 9.05 -5.59 29.18
CA LYS A 146 9.81 -4.43 28.70
C LYS A 146 10.15 -4.49 27.22
N SER A 147 9.92 -5.64 26.59
CA SER A 147 10.22 -5.85 25.17
C SER A 147 9.27 -5.06 24.27
N ALA A 148 8.00 -4.88 24.67
CA ALA A 148 7.04 -4.07 23.92
C ALA A 148 7.43 -2.58 23.88
N CYS A 149 7.68 -1.94 25.04
CA CYS A 149 8.18 -0.56 25.09
C CYS A 149 9.49 -0.40 24.31
N SER A 150 10.45 -1.33 24.48
CA SER A 150 11.73 -1.29 23.74
C SER A 150 11.53 -1.38 22.22
N PHE A 151 10.60 -2.24 21.77
CA PHE A 151 10.25 -2.37 20.37
C PHE A 151 9.64 -1.08 19.81
N GLU A 152 8.72 -0.47 20.55
CA GLU A 152 8.08 0.80 20.18
C GLU A 152 9.12 1.94 20.03
N SER A 153 10.09 2.04 20.94
CA SER A 153 11.19 3.01 20.84
C SER A 153 12.07 2.80 19.61
N VAL A 154 12.35 1.55 19.23
CA VAL A 154 13.14 1.22 18.03
C VAL A 154 12.33 1.51 16.77
N ARG A 155 11.05 1.13 16.75
CA ARG A 155 10.16 1.32 15.60
C ARG A 155 9.93 2.79 15.28
N GLY A 156 9.71 3.64 16.28
CA GLY A 156 9.52 5.08 16.06
C GLY A 156 10.70 5.78 15.39
N ARG A 157 11.91 5.20 15.47
CA ARG A 157 13.10 5.72 14.78
C ARG A 157 13.15 5.30 13.30
N ASN A 158 12.52 4.19 12.94
CA ASN A 158 12.60 3.58 11.61
C ASN A 158 11.32 3.78 10.76
N GLY A 159 10.19 4.09 11.39
CA GLY A 159 8.86 4.06 10.76
C GLY A 159 8.42 5.32 10.01
N SER A 160 9.12 6.46 10.13
CA SER A 160 8.72 7.69 9.44
C SER A 160 9.62 7.96 8.22
N ALA A 161 9.06 7.80 7.01
CA ALA A 161 9.66 8.29 5.77
C ALA A 161 9.77 9.83 5.70
N LYS A 162 9.41 10.53 6.78
CA LYS A 162 9.66 11.95 7.03
C LYS A 162 10.50 12.04 8.29
N GLU A 163 11.68 12.64 8.18
CA GLU A 163 12.66 13.06 9.21
C GLU A 163 12.63 12.35 10.57
N PRO A 164 13.79 11.93 11.12
CA PRO A 164 13.86 11.30 12.42
C PRO A 164 13.29 12.25 13.48
N ARG A 165 12.06 11.98 13.94
CA ARG A 165 11.54 12.62 15.14
C ARG A 165 12.28 11.99 16.31
N SER A 166 12.70 12.83 17.25
CA SER A 166 13.19 12.41 18.56
C SER A 166 12.09 11.61 19.27
N ALA A 167 12.08 10.30 19.04
CA ALA A 167 11.15 9.38 19.66
C ALA A 167 11.60 9.13 21.11
N ASN A 168 11.09 9.95 22.02
CA ASN A 168 10.83 9.50 23.39
C ASN A 168 9.50 8.73 23.34
N LEU A 169 9.52 7.57 22.69
CA LEU A 169 8.48 6.57 22.86
C LEU A 169 8.99 5.74 24.04
N CYS A 170 8.39 5.99 25.20
CA CYS A 170 8.99 5.85 26.54
C CYS A 170 9.96 7.03 26.86
#